data_AF-A0A1C5H9W1-F1
#
_entry.id   AF-A0A1C5H9W1-F1
#
_cell.length_a   1.000
_cell.length_b   1.000
_cell.length_c   1.000
_cell.angle_alpha   90.00
_cell.angle_beta   90.00
_cell.angle_gamma   90.00
#
_symmetry.space_group_name_H-M   'P 1'
#
loop_
_entity.id
_entity.type
_entity.pdbx_description
1 polymer ?
#
loop_
_entity_poly.entity_id
_entity_poly.type
_entity_poly.pdbx_seq_one_letter_code
_entity_poly.pdbx_strand_id
1 'polypeptide(L)' 'MGGSTGIDDTIGNASEEAADKLKEGAGRATDDERLEAKGRSDQASANVKQAGEKIRDAFNS' A
#
# COMPACT_ATOMS: atom_id res chain seq x y z
N MET A 1 -21.01 42.51 7.10
CA MET A 1 -20.24 41.27 7.29
C MET A 1 -21.13 40.34 8.09
N GLY A 2 -21.84 39.43 7.45
CA GLY A 2 -22.82 38.58 8.13
C GLY A 2 -23.49 37.65 7.14
N GLY A 3 -23.23 36.35 7.28
CA GLY A 3 -23.76 35.28 6.44
C GLY A 3 -22.65 34.37 5.91
N SER A 4 -22.72 33.08 6.23
CA SER A 4 -21.85 31.99 5.72
C SER A 4 -20.46 31.83 6.35
N THR A 5 -20.40 31.47 7.64
CA THR A 5 -19.14 30.90 8.22
C THR A 5 -19.40 29.67 9.11
N GLY A 6 -20.61 29.43 9.61
CA GLY A 6 -20.87 28.25 10.46
C GLY A 6 -21.21 26.96 9.70
N ILE A 7 -21.90 27.08 8.57
CA ILE A 7 -22.29 25.94 7.72
C ILE A 7 -21.12 25.50 6.85
N ASP A 8 -20.36 26.44 6.30
CA ASP A 8 -19.15 26.16 5.50
C ASP A 8 -18.05 25.47 6.33
N ASP A 9 -17.84 25.86 7.60
CA ASP A 9 -16.92 25.16 8.51
C ASP A 9 -17.37 23.72 8.81
N THR A 10 -18.66 23.52 9.09
CA THR A 10 -19.20 22.19 9.41
C THR A 10 -19.21 21.28 8.18
N ILE A 11 -19.58 21.81 7.01
CA ILE A 11 -19.57 21.11 5.73
C ILE A 11 -18.14 20.83 5.28
N GLY A 12 -17.21 21.77 5.48
CA GLY A 12 -15.79 21.60 5.19
C GLY A 12 -15.18 20.45 6.00
N ASN A 13 -15.41 20.43 7.33
CA ASN A 13 -14.87 19.40 8.21
C ASN A 13 -15.45 18.00 7.92
N ALA A 14 -16.75 17.91 7.62
CA ALA A 14 -17.37 16.64 7.23
C ALA A 14 -16.92 16.15 5.84
N SER A 15 -16.69 17.06 4.90
CA SER A 15 -16.22 16.74 3.55
C SER A 15 -14.77 16.26 3.57
N GLU A 16 -13.93 16.88 4.39
CA GLU A 16 -12.53 16.48 4.57
C GLU A 16 -12.44 15.10 5.22
N GLU A 17 -13.23 14.83 6.26
CA GLU A 17 -13.27 13.50 6.91
C GLU A 17 -13.75 12.39 5.93
N ALA A 18 -14.72 12.70 5.06
CA ALA A 18 -15.17 11.77 4.03
C ALA A 18 -14.11 11.55 2.93
N ALA A 19 -13.42 12.62 2.51
CA ALA A 19 -12.34 12.56 1.53
C ALA A 19 -11.14 11.77 2.07
N ASP A 20 -10.79 11.95 3.35
CA ASP A 20 -9.72 11.20 4.01
C ASP A 20 -10.07 9.71 4.14
N LYS A 21 -11.30 9.35 4.53
CA LYS A 21 -11.73 7.95 4.55
C LYS A 21 -11.68 7.31 3.17
N LEU A 22 -12.06 8.06 2.12
CA LEU A 22 -11.95 7.59 0.74
C LEU A 22 -10.47 7.40 0.32
N LYS A 23 -9.59 8.35 0.62
CA LYS A 23 -8.15 8.23 0.36
C LYS A 23 -7.51 7.08 1.13
N GLU A 24 -7.89 6.87 2.38
CA GLU A 24 -7.34 5.80 3.23
C GLU A 24 -7.85 4.42 2.79
N GLY A 25 -9.10 4.32 2.32
CA GLY A 25 -9.65 3.11 1.73
C GLY A 25 -9.04 2.77 0.38
N ALA A 26 -8.95 3.74 -0.52
CA ALA A 26 -8.31 3.58 -1.82
C ALA A 26 -6.79 3.31 -1.66
N GLY A 27 -6.15 4.03 -0.76
CA GLY A 27 -4.74 3.86 -0.40
C GLY A 27 -4.45 2.45 0.10
N ARG A 28 -5.24 1.93 1.07
CA ARG A 28 -5.08 0.55 1.55
C ARG A 28 -5.30 -0.48 0.46
N ALA A 29 -6.38 -0.37 -0.33
CA ALA A 29 -6.65 -1.31 -1.42
C ALA A 29 -5.49 -1.37 -2.43
N THR A 30 -5.00 -0.21 -2.88
CA THR A 30 -3.88 -0.14 -3.82
C THR A 30 -2.54 -0.52 -3.16
N ASP A 31 -2.35 -0.25 -1.87
CA ASP A 31 -1.15 -0.69 -1.14
C ASP A 31 -1.13 -2.20 -0.97
N ASP A 32 -2.25 -2.85 -0.63
CA ASP A 32 -2.38 -4.32 -0.57
C ASP A 32 -2.08 -4.98 -1.93
N GLU A 33 -2.66 -4.47 -3.02
CA GLU A 33 -2.36 -4.98 -4.37
C GLU A 33 -0.87 -4.82 -4.73
N ARG A 34 -0.26 -3.67 -4.40
CA ARG A 34 1.16 -3.40 -4.65
C ARG A 34 2.07 -4.23 -3.75
N LEU A 35 1.72 -4.42 -2.48
CA LEU A 35 2.46 -5.21 -1.51
C LEU A 35 2.39 -6.69 -1.85
N GLU A 36 1.24 -7.21 -2.29
CA GLU A 36 1.10 -8.60 -2.73
C GLU A 36 1.95 -8.85 -3.99
N ALA A 37 1.92 -7.93 -4.96
CA ALA A 37 2.73 -8.03 -6.17
C ALA A 37 4.24 -8.01 -5.87
N LYS A 38 4.70 -7.12 -4.98
CA LYS A 38 6.08 -7.09 -4.49
C LYS A 38 6.45 -8.38 -3.76
N GLY A 39 5.61 -8.81 -2.82
CA GLY A 39 5.82 -10.02 -2.02
C GLY A 39 5.98 -11.28 -2.88
N ARG A 40 5.16 -11.44 -3.93
CA ARG A 40 5.31 -12.57 -4.87
C ARG A 40 6.61 -12.50 -5.67
N SER A 41 7.01 -11.32 -6.14
CA SER A 41 8.25 -11.15 -6.89
C SER A 41 9.49 -11.40 -6.03
N ASP A 42 9.48 -10.92 -4.78
CA ASP A 42 10.51 -11.19 -3.78
C ASP A 42 10.57 -12.68 -3.42
N GLN A 43 9.43 -13.34 -3.18
CA GLN A 43 9.38 -14.78 -2.91
C GLN A 43 9.90 -15.61 -4.09
N ALA A 44 9.55 -15.25 -5.33
CA ALA A 44 10.07 -15.94 -6.51
C ALA A 44 11.59 -15.78 -6.62
N SER A 45 12.10 -14.57 -6.41
CA SER A 45 13.53 -14.29 -6.42
C SER A 45 14.28 -15.02 -5.30
N ALA A 46 13.71 -15.06 -4.10
CA ALA A 46 14.29 -15.76 -2.95
C ALA A 46 14.36 -17.28 -3.18
N ASN A 47 13.30 -17.89 -3.73
CA ASN A 47 13.29 -19.31 -4.09
C ASN A 47 14.34 -19.64 -5.16
N VAL A 48 14.47 -18.80 -6.19
CA VAL A 48 15.48 -18.97 -7.24
C VAL A 48 16.90 -18.84 -6.67
N LYS A 49 17.15 -17.86 -5.80
CA LYS A 49 18.45 -17.69 -5.13
C LYS A 49 18.79 -18.90 -4.25
N GLN A 50 17.88 -19.34 -3.37
CA GLN A 50 18.13 -20.51 -2.52
C GLN A 50 18.36 -21.78 -3.33
N ALA A 51 17.61 -22.00 -4.41
CA ALA A 51 17.82 -23.14 -5.29
C ALA A 51 19.20 -23.06 -5.98
N GLY A 52 19.59 -21.88 -6.47
CA GLY A 52 20.90 -21.65 -7.08
C GLY A 52 22.06 -21.82 -6.09
N GLU A 53 21.91 -21.33 -4.86
CA GLU A 53 22.92 -21.51 -3.80
C GLU A 53 23.08 -22.97 -3.41
N LYS A 54 22.00 -23.73 -3.23
CA LYS A 54 22.08 -25.19 -2.94
C LYS A 54 22.81 -25.96 -4.04
N ILE A 55 22.54 -25.63 -5.31
CA ILE A 55 23.25 -26.22 -6.44
C ILE A 55 24.72 -25.83 -6.36
N ARG A 56 25.03 -24.53 -6.22
CA ARG A 56 26.42 -24.06 -6.17
C ARG A 56 27.22 -24.64 -5.01
N ASP A 57 26.60 -24.86 -3.86
CA ASP A 57 27.19 -25.49 -2.67
C ASP A 57 27.50 -26.97 -2.93
N ALA A 58 26.56 -27.72 -3.54
CA ALA A 58 26.77 -29.12 -3.91
C ALA A 58 27.86 -29.31 -4.98
N PHE A 59 28.09 -28.33 -5.84
CA PHE A 59 29.16 -28.35 -6.85
C PHE A 59 30.52 -27.82 -6.34
N ASN A 60 30.55 -27.16 -5.17
CA ASN A 60 31.79 -26.71 -4.52
C ASN A 60 32.32 -27.72 -3.48
N SER A 61 31.67 -28.87 -3.32
CA SER A 61 32.11 -29.95 -2.42
C SER A 61 32.95 -31.02 -3.13
#